data_AF-A0A2A4GXR3-F1
#
_entry.id   AF-A0A2A4GXR3-F1
#
_cell.length_a   1.000
_cell.length_b   1.000
_cell.length_c   1.000
_cell.angle_alpha   90.00
_cell.angle_beta   90.00
_cell.angle_gamma   90.00
#
_symmetry.space_group_name_H-M   'P 1'
#
loop_
_entity.id
_entity.type
_entity.pdbx_description
1 polymer ?
#
loop_
_entity_poly.entity_id
_entity_poly.type
_entity_poly.pdbx_seq_one_letter_code
_entity_poly.pdbx_strand_id
1 'polypeptide(L)'
;MRREQKRYIHDIDTLKTYLKAVNHFRGYKISSFSFDHQNYSLTITINSSRILPHGAHEVLQLIAAGVRNFFIKDVDKPAEWLINELQVSEGMFQFQLEYGYLSFEVKAFSLIISNNLNDKTTKKMVSVDVNDMIQVFKYDSHINDMSFSFKQDETKILHYIGVTKEAHDPYWSYFSDDSGVKRFHTAEELFNAKIYNGQSLRERWSEVTIVHMNGMPTEECFSQFEKSIKIRVGESVVGLDLNNITVEGHIIKDKVCHSCGANACYVLKYDNIFCPYCNKWLDENRHHHNQPFQPELIWNRYKLLRFCQVEFSRGGKAYTYYCSDQNVQKGDWVIVPVGISNIEKEVQVVKTFQATTNHPPYPLHKVKTVLRKQPSLSEEVANTVEKLVKLGKVCDLTKRNSDFDVWKEYDILITPIGHFWLEYNGEPVTMLIETIFPSHHAMFFVEGAYYLKPCRRELKDFKHLKVCTDVNLRKARYIDNLGIRRQDGSRWRLDDYDVGIAIHSQNVINRGVTTNVLGMPYLESWHDEYKYEYIFSVIWKYYESDEDASLWFNVVK
;
A
#
# COMPACT_ATOMS: atom_id res chain seq x y z
N MET A 1 39.14 -5.47 -2.15
CA MET A 1 40.02 -4.30 -1.95
C MET A 1 39.33 -3.32 -1.02
N ARG A 2 39.91 -3.09 0.16
CA ARG A 2 39.40 -2.15 1.17
C ARG A 2 39.45 -0.73 0.60
N ARG A 3 38.35 0.01 0.66
CA ARG A 3 38.40 1.47 0.55
C ARG A 3 38.01 2.01 1.92
N GLU A 4 39.02 2.35 2.71
CA GLU A 4 38.87 3.15 3.92
C GLU A 4 38.00 4.38 3.59
N GLN A 5 36.98 4.67 4.41
CA GLN A 5 36.17 5.88 4.25
C GLN A 5 37.03 7.08 4.69
N LYS A 6 37.45 7.87 3.71
CA LYS A 6 38.36 9.01 3.88
C LYS A 6 37.72 10.26 3.28
N ARG A 7 37.53 11.30 4.09
CA ARG A 7 37.26 12.67 3.62
C ARG A 7 38.60 13.36 3.42
N TYR A 8 38.76 14.15 2.37
CA TYR A 8 40.00 14.87 2.08
C TYR A 8 39.74 16.37 2.01
N ILE A 9 40.63 17.17 2.61
CA ILE A 9 40.65 18.64 2.50
C ILE A 9 42.03 19.04 1.96
N HIS A 10 42.05 19.79 0.86
CA HIS A 10 43.28 20.11 0.13
C HIS A 10 43.56 21.62 0.02
N ASP A 11 42.58 22.48 0.33
CA ASP A 11 42.66 23.92 0.18
C ASP A 11 42.50 24.65 1.53
N ILE A 12 43.14 25.83 1.63
CA ILE A 12 43.26 26.59 2.88
C ILE A 12 41.91 27.15 3.34
N ASP A 13 41.02 27.56 2.44
CA ASP A 13 39.75 28.20 2.81
C ASP A 13 38.75 27.18 3.39
N THR A 14 38.69 25.99 2.79
CA THR A 14 37.94 24.85 3.32
C THR A 14 38.54 24.38 4.63
N LEU A 15 39.88 24.34 4.75
CA LEU A 15 40.54 24.00 6.00
C LEU A 15 40.21 25.02 7.11
N LYS A 16 40.25 26.33 6.83
CA LYS A 16 39.89 27.37 7.82
C LYS A 16 38.44 27.24 8.28
N THR A 17 37.53 26.96 7.36
CA THR A 17 36.11 26.72 7.67
C THR A 17 35.96 25.49 8.57
N TYR A 18 36.64 24.40 8.22
CA TYR A 18 36.67 23.19 9.03
C TYR A 18 37.26 23.42 10.42
N LEU A 19 38.40 24.12 10.53
CA LEU A 19 39.04 24.45 11.80
C LEU A 19 38.11 25.22 12.74
N LYS A 20 37.35 26.20 12.24
CA LYS A 20 36.33 26.89 13.06
C LYS A 20 35.27 25.92 13.60
N ALA A 21 34.77 25.01 12.76
CA ALA A 21 33.77 24.02 13.15
C ALA A 21 34.28 23.01 14.20
N VAL A 22 35.59 22.72 14.20
CA VAL A 22 36.24 21.83 15.18
C VAL A 22 36.97 22.55 16.31
N ASN A 23 36.68 23.84 16.51
CA ASN A 23 37.31 24.68 17.53
C ASN A 23 38.85 24.63 17.48
N HIS A 24 39.40 24.76 16.27
CA HIS A 24 40.83 24.80 15.97
C HIS A 24 41.60 23.60 16.53
N PHE A 25 40.99 22.42 16.55
CA PHE A 25 41.53 21.19 17.13
C PHE A 25 41.85 21.29 18.62
N ARG A 26 41.28 22.25 19.34
CA ARG A 26 41.46 22.36 20.79
C ARG A 26 41.00 21.07 21.47
N GLY A 27 41.91 20.46 22.25
CA GLY A 27 41.68 19.21 22.95
C GLY A 27 41.92 17.94 22.11
N TYR A 28 42.27 18.05 20.84
CA TYR A 28 42.75 16.91 20.04
C TYR A 28 44.21 16.59 20.41
N LYS A 29 44.70 15.41 20.02
CA LYS A 29 46.08 15.00 20.29
C LYS A 29 46.81 14.59 19.02
N ILE A 30 48.03 15.08 18.81
CA ILE A 30 48.96 14.51 17.84
C ILE A 30 49.48 13.20 18.41
N SER A 31 49.14 12.08 17.78
CA SER A 31 49.52 10.74 18.21
C SER A 31 50.76 10.20 17.50
N SER A 32 51.06 10.73 16.32
CA SER A 32 52.33 10.48 15.64
C SER A 32 52.60 11.57 14.61
N PHE A 33 53.86 11.78 14.29
CA PHE A 33 54.25 12.52 13.10
C PHE A 33 55.55 11.94 12.51
N SER A 34 55.74 12.13 11.21
CA SER A 34 56.91 11.66 10.47
C SER A 34 57.31 12.71 9.44
N PHE A 35 58.55 13.18 9.52
CA PHE A 35 59.15 14.12 8.56
C PHE A 35 60.19 13.41 7.71
N ASP A 36 60.02 13.43 6.40
CA ASP A 36 60.96 12.91 5.42
C ASP A 36 61.80 14.05 4.85
N HIS A 37 63.06 14.10 5.26
CA HIS A 37 64.00 15.13 4.83
C HIS A 37 64.44 14.99 3.36
N GLN A 38 64.34 13.80 2.75
CA GLN A 38 64.69 13.62 1.33
C GLN A 38 63.60 14.15 0.42
N ASN A 39 62.34 13.89 0.78
CA ASN A 39 61.17 14.28 -0.02
C ASN A 39 60.52 15.60 0.43
N TYR A 40 61.03 16.22 1.50
CA TYR A 40 60.44 17.41 2.14
C TYR A 40 58.94 17.22 2.40
N SER A 41 58.56 16.08 2.97
CA SER A 41 57.18 15.73 3.26
C SER A 41 56.97 15.47 4.75
N LEU A 42 55.77 15.77 5.24
CA LEU A 42 55.41 15.65 6.65
C LEU A 42 54.05 14.95 6.73
N THR A 43 53.96 13.93 7.58
CA THR A 43 52.69 13.29 7.94
C THR A 43 52.45 13.47 9.42
N ILE A 44 51.27 13.96 9.81
CA ILE A 44 50.85 14.10 11.21
C ILE A 44 49.55 13.33 11.39
N THR A 45 49.48 12.45 12.39
CA THR A 45 48.25 11.78 12.80
C THR A 45 47.68 12.47 14.03
N ILE A 46 46.40 12.85 13.96
CA ILE A 46 45.69 13.57 15.01
C ILE A 46 44.49 12.74 15.46
N ASN A 47 44.42 12.43 16.75
CA ASN A 47 43.30 11.73 17.38
C ASN A 47 42.33 12.75 17.98
N SER A 48 41.04 12.57 17.72
CA SER A 48 39.97 13.37 18.32
C SER A 48 39.72 12.96 19.77
N SER A 49 39.50 13.94 20.64
CA SER A 49 38.97 13.72 21.99
C SER A 49 37.43 13.66 22.03
N ARG A 50 36.76 13.85 20.88
CA ARG A 50 35.31 13.75 20.77
C ARG A 50 34.88 12.30 20.91
N ILE A 51 33.98 12.04 21.86
CA ILE A 51 33.31 10.75 22.01
C ILE A 51 32.15 10.74 21.02
N LEU A 52 32.31 10.06 19.88
CA LEU A 52 31.19 9.73 19.00
C LEU A 52 30.27 8.70 19.68
N PRO A 53 28.98 8.58 19.29
CA PRO A 53 28.11 7.54 19.81
C PRO A 53 28.80 6.17 19.75
N HIS A 54 28.70 5.39 20.82
CA HIS A 54 29.22 4.02 20.93
C HIS A 54 30.76 3.88 20.88
N GLY A 55 31.52 4.94 21.18
CA GLY A 55 32.97 4.85 21.41
C GLY A 55 33.83 4.83 20.14
N ALA A 56 33.29 5.26 19.00
CA ALA A 56 34.09 5.47 17.79
C ALA A 56 35.06 6.66 17.96
N HIS A 57 36.29 6.51 17.48
CA HIS A 57 37.31 7.55 17.50
C HIS A 57 37.55 8.10 16.08
N GLU A 58 37.42 9.41 15.93
CA GLU A 58 37.82 10.13 14.72
C GLU A 58 39.36 10.24 14.69
N VAL A 59 39.97 9.73 13.62
CA VAL A 59 41.42 9.82 13.37
C VAL A 59 41.64 10.63 12.10
N LEU A 60 42.48 11.66 12.20
CA LEU A 60 42.84 12.53 11.10
C LEU A 60 44.31 12.32 10.72
N GLN A 61 44.63 12.43 9.43
CA GLN A 61 45.99 12.44 8.92
C GLN A 61 46.23 13.68 8.07
N LEU A 62 47.11 14.57 8.52
CA LEU A 62 47.59 15.70 7.72
C LEU A 62 48.84 15.26 6.98
N ILE A 63 48.77 15.23 5.65
CA ILE A 63 49.91 14.99 4.76
C ILE A 63 50.28 16.31 4.11
N ALA A 64 51.53 16.74 4.28
CA ALA A 64 52.07 17.98 3.74
C ALA A 64 53.27 17.69 2.83
N ALA A 65 53.37 18.44 1.73
CA ALA A 65 54.41 18.31 0.72
C ALA A 65 55.11 19.66 0.48
N GLY A 66 56.42 19.59 0.17
CA GLY A 66 57.25 20.78 -0.03
C GLY A 66 57.46 21.56 1.27
N VAL A 67 57.60 20.84 2.38
CA VAL A 67 57.66 21.38 3.73
C VAL A 67 58.95 22.16 3.94
N ARG A 68 58.84 23.38 4.47
CA ARG A 68 59.97 24.27 4.77
C ARG A 68 59.81 24.87 6.16
N ASN A 69 60.91 25.39 6.71
CA ASN A 69 60.92 26.06 8.01
C ASN A 69 60.27 25.21 9.13
N PHE A 70 60.46 23.89 9.07
CA PHE A 70 59.92 22.95 10.05
C PHE A 70 60.67 23.13 11.38
N PHE A 71 59.93 23.51 12.42
CA PHE A 71 60.49 23.80 13.74
C PHE A 71 59.61 23.22 14.84
N ILE A 72 60.27 22.71 15.88
CA ILE A 72 59.65 22.19 17.09
C ILE A 72 60.38 22.83 18.26
N LYS A 73 59.65 23.46 19.18
CA LYS A 73 60.23 24.16 20.33
C LYS A 73 59.52 23.80 21.62
N ASP A 74 60.28 23.66 22.70
CA ASP A 74 59.79 23.58 24.08
C ASP A 74 58.72 22.48 24.29
N VAL A 75 58.85 21.38 23.55
CA VAL A 75 57.93 20.23 23.63
C VAL A 75 58.53 19.15 24.51
N ASP A 76 57.78 18.69 25.50
CA ASP A 76 58.17 17.57 26.34
C ASP A 76 58.21 16.25 25.54
N LYS A 77 58.93 15.24 26.05
CA LYS A 77 58.79 13.87 25.56
C LYS A 77 57.64 13.15 26.27
N PRO A 78 56.44 13.12 25.65
CA PRO A 78 55.62 11.91 25.73
C PRO A 78 55.08 11.49 24.35
N ALA A 79 54.54 10.27 24.28
CA ALA A 79 54.07 9.61 23.07
C ALA A 79 52.89 10.30 22.35
N GLU A 80 52.30 11.35 22.92
CA GLU A 80 51.16 12.11 22.37
C GLU A 80 51.27 13.59 22.77
N TRP A 81 50.99 14.53 21.85
CA TRP A 81 50.98 15.98 22.13
C TRP A 81 49.58 16.58 22.06
N LEU A 82 49.10 17.18 23.15
CA LEU A 82 47.81 17.83 23.21
C LEU A 82 47.83 19.16 22.45
N ILE A 83 46.83 19.39 21.59
CA ILE A 83 46.69 20.60 20.77
C ILE A 83 45.82 21.61 21.53
N ASN A 84 46.38 22.80 21.77
CA ASN A 84 45.63 23.96 22.25
C ASN A 84 44.92 24.65 21.09
N GLU A 85 45.63 24.84 19.98
CA GLU A 85 45.09 25.48 18.77
C GLU A 85 45.93 25.14 17.55
N LEU A 86 45.29 24.92 16.40
CA LEU A 86 45.93 24.97 15.08
C LEU A 86 45.59 26.29 14.37
N GLN A 87 46.63 27.07 14.08
CA GLN A 87 46.57 28.31 13.32
C GLN A 87 47.12 28.09 11.91
N VAL A 88 46.42 28.61 10.90
CA VAL A 88 46.81 28.48 9.48
C VAL A 88 46.70 29.83 8.76
N SER A 89 47.82 30.32 8.22
CA SER A 89 47.90 31.57 7.45
C SER A 89 48.89 31.43 6.29
N GLU A 90 48.50 31.78 5.06
CA GLU A 90 49.41 31.82 3.90
C GLU A 90 50.28 30.56 3.68
N GLY A 91 49.76 29.37 4.02
CA GLY A 91 50.50 28.11 3.91
C GLY A 91 51.41 27.78 5.10
N MET A 92 51.47 28.64 6.12
CA MET A 92 52.03 28.35 7.44
C MET A 92 51.03 27.59 8.29
N PHE A 93 51.45 26.45 8.82
CA PHE A 93 50.75 25.67 9.83
C PHE A 93 51.48 25.83 11.15
N GLN A 94 50.77 26.24 12.20
CA GLN A 94 51.32 26.36 13.55
C GLN A 94 50.38 25.68 14.55
N PHE A 95 50.84 24.55 15.09
CA PHE A 95 50.22 23.85 16.20
C PHE A 95 50.75 24.44 17.51
N GLN A 96 49.90 25.16 18.22
CA GLN A 96 50.12 25.50 19.63
C GLN A 96 49.81 24.26 20.45
N LEU A 97 50.81 23.73 21.14
CA LEU A 97 50.68 22.55 21.98
C LEU A 97 50.49 22.97 23.43
N GLU A 98 50.11 22.03 24.30
CA GLU A 98 50.09 22.26 25.76
C GLU A 98 51.48 22.69 26.28
N TYR A 99 52.52 22.07 25.74
CA TYR A 99 53.92 22.42 25.99
C TYR A 99 54.60 22.69 24.64
N GLY A 100 54.94 23.95 24.40
CA GLY A 100 55.67 24.36 23.20
C GLY A 100 54.81 24.50 21.94
N TYR A 101 55.45 24.45 20.78
CA TYR A 101 54.77 24.55 19.49
C TYR A 101 55.50 23.79 18.38
N LEU A 102 54.74 23.44 17.34
CA LEU A 102 55.22 22.86 16.09
C LEU A 102 54.75 23.73 14.92
N SER A 103 55.67 24.16 14.06
CA SER A 103 55.35 25.05 12.94
C SER A 103 56.08 24.68 11.65
N PHE A 104 55.42 24.89 10.51
CA PHE A 104 56.01 24.64 9.18
C PHE A 104 55.26 25.34 8.04
N GLU A 105 55.99 25.63 6.95
CA GLU A 105 55.43 26.05 5.66
C GLU A 105 55.15 24.85 4.78
N VAL A 106 54.08 24.90 3.98
CA VAL A 106 53.77 23.87 2.97
C VAL A 106 53.54 24.48 1.59
N LYS A 107 53.88 23.72 0.55
CA LYS A 107 53.42 24.03 -0.81
C LYS A 107 52.04 23.45 -1.11
N ALA A 108 51.77 22.26 -0.57
CA ALA A 108 50.50 21.58 -0.72
C ALA A 108 50.25 20.69 0.51
N PHE A 109 48.99 20.45 0.82
CA PHE A 109 48.61 19.55 1.91
C PHE A 109 47.34 18.75 1.57
N SER A 110 47.07 17.74 2.38
CA SER A 110 45.87 16.93 2.37
C SER A 110 45.55 16.54 3.81
N LEU A 111 44.47 17.06 4.36
CA LEU A 111 43.92 16.58 5.62
C LEU A 111 42.91 15.47 5.32
N ILE A 112 43.25 14.26 5.72
CA ILE A 112 42.42 13.07 5.60
C ILE A 112 41.68 12.88 6.92
N ILE A 113 40.36 12.80 6.88
CA ILE A 113 39.52 12.51 8.05
C ILE A 113 38.98 11.10 7.86
N SER A 114 39.27 10.21 8.81
CA SER A 114 38.87 8.79 8.77
C SER A 114 38.19 8.37 10.07
N ASN A 115 37.10 7.62 9.92
CA ASN A 115 36.41 6.98 11.04
C ASN A 115 36.76 5.50 11.00
N ASN A 116 37.52 5.01 11.99
CA ASN A 116 37.88 3.60 12.07
C ASN A 116 36.77 2.82 12.79
N LEU A 117 36.04 1.98 12.06
CA LEU A 117 35.35 0.82 12.61
C LEU A 117 35.91 -0.42 11.91
N ASN A 118 36.39 -1.38 12.72
CA ASN A 118 36.83 -2.69 12.26
C ASN A 118 35.62 -3.46 11.77
N ASP A 119 35.34 -3.48 10.46
CA ASP A 119 34.32 -4.39 9.95
C ASP A 119 34.70 -5.09 8.64
N LYS A 120 34.50 -6.40 8.65
CA LYS A 120 35.01 -7.38 7.68
C LYS A 120 33.90 -8.06 6.89
N THR A 121 32.70 -7.50 6.80
CA THR A 121 31.63 -8.12 6.00
C THR A 121 30.72 -7.04 5.41
N THR A 122 30.70 -6.93 4.08
CA THR A 122 29.64 -6.19 3.38
C THR A 122 29.26 -6.97 2.13
N LYS A 123 28.21 -7.78 2.23
CA LYS A 123 27.44 -8.22 1.06
C LYS A 123 26.37 -7.16 0.76
N LYS A 124 26.05 -7.03 -0.53
CA LYS A 124 25.15 -6.02 -1.11
C LYS A 124 23.77 -6.07 -0.43
N MET A 125 23.38 -4.98 0.23
CA MET A 125 22.16 -4.88 1.02
C MET A 125 20.89 -4.73 0.17
N VAL A 126 19.80 -5.33 0.64
CA VAL A 126 18.44 -5.29 0.08
C VAL A 126 17.91 -3.85 0.13
N SER A 127 17.33 -3.38 -0.98
CA SER A 127 16.64 -2.08 -1.02
C SER A 127 15.36 -2.15 -0.17
N VAL A 128 15.31 -1.40 0.93
CA VAL A 128 14.10 -1.24 1.76
C VAL A 128 13.26 -0.10 1.18
N ASP A 129 11.93 -0.22 1.16
CA ASP A 129 11.04 0.88 0.75
C ASP A 129 11.06 2.02 1.79
N VAL A 130 10.96 3.27 1.33
CA VAL A 130 10.99 4.44 2.22
C VAL A 130 9.81 4.45 3.19
N ASN A 131 8.62 4.05 2.73
CA ASN A 131 7.44 4.06 3.57
C ASN A 131 7.54 2.98 4.64
N ASP A 132 8.12 1.83 4.30
CA ASP A 132 8.38 0.78 5.27
C ASP A 132 9.30 1.25 6.40
N MET A 133 10.39 1.95 6.08
CA MET A 133 11.28 2.52 7.10
C MET A 133 10.60 3.59 7.96
N ILE A 134 9.75 4.43 7.38
CA ILE A 134 8.97 5.40 8.16
C ILE A 134 8.07 4.69 9.18
N GLN A 135 7.41 3.60 8.79
CA GLN A 135 6.58 2.82 9.72
C GLN A 135 7.40 2.21 10.85
N VAL A 136 8.61 1.74 10.55
CA VAL A 136 9.54 1.20 11.55
C VAL A 136 9.89 2.27 12.58
N PHE A 137 10.23 3.49 12.15
CA PHE A 137 10.49 4.62 13.06
C PHE A 137 9.26 5.06 13.87
N LYS A 138 8.06 4.86 13.35
CA LYS A 138 6.81 5.22 14.04
C LYS A 138 6.42 4.26 15.14
N TYR A 139 6.54 2.97 14.87
CA TYR A 139 5.85 1.95 15.63
C TYR A 139 6.78 0.90 16.22
N ASP A 140 8.00 0.74 15.71
CA ASP A 140 8.95 -0.21 16.27
C ASP A 140 9.75 0.41 17.42
N SER A 141 9.37 0.07 18.64
CA SER A 141 10.09 0.50 19.85
C SER A 141 11.52 -0.05 19.96
N HIS A 142 11.91 -0.98 19.07
CA HIS A 142 13.26 -1.55 19.06
C HIS A 142 14.21 -0.74 18.18
N ILE A 143 13.73 0.06 17.23
CA ILE A 143 14.60 0.89 16.37
C ILE A 143 14.58 2.33 16.89
N ASN A 144 15.68 2.74 17.52
CA ASN A 144 15.91 4.07 18.06
C ASN A 144 16.70 4.96 17.12
N ASP A 145 17.62 4.40 16.32
CA ASP A 145 18.44 5.18 15.40
C ASP A 145 18.87 4.39 14.16
N MET A 146 19.19 5.13 13.10
CA MET A 146 19.73 4.62 11.85
C MET A 146 20.83 5.56 11.36
N SER A 147 21.91 4.97 10.85
CA SER A 147 22.92 5.69 10.07
C SER A 147 22.92 5.27 8.62
N PHE A 148 23.13 6.21 7.72
CA PHE A 148 23.10 5.97 6.28
C PHE A 148 24.02 6.92 5.52
N SER A 149 24.31 6.58 4.26
CA SER A 149 25.04 7.44 3.33
C SER A 149 24.32 7.49 1.98
N PHE A 150 24.55 8.54 1.20
CA PHE A 150 24.06 8.62 -0.18
C PHE A 150 25.10 8.09 -1.16
N LYS A 151 24.68 7.23 -2.09
CA LYS A 151 25.56 6.59 -3.08
C LYS A 151 26.27 7.60 -4.00
N GLN A 152 25.63 8.73 -4.26
CA GLN A 152 26.07 9.73 -5.23
C GLN A 152 26.89 10.87 -4.61
N ASP A 153 26.98 10.95 -3.29
CA ASP A 153 27.80 11.97 -2.64
C ASP A 153 29.29 11.57 -2.76
N GLU A 154 30.09 12.42 -3.43
CA GLU A 154 31.53 12.21 -3.64
C GLU A 154 32.27 12.04 -2.29
N THR A 155 31.76 12.70 -1.25
CA THR A 155 32.09 12.49 0.15
C THR A 155 31.09 11.51 0.76
N LYS A 156 31.52 10.30 1.13
CA LYS A 156 30.67 9.31 1.83
C LYS A 156 30.39 9.73 3.28
N ILE A 157 29.63 10.80 3.44
CA ILE A 157 29.18 11.31 4.74
C ILE A 157 28.15 10.35 5.32
N LEU A 158 28.32 10.00 6.59
CA LEU A 158 27.33 9.27 7.38
C LEU A 158 26.37 10.27 8.00
N HIS A 159 25.11 10.15 7.62
CA HIS A 159 23.99 10.85 8.24
C HIS A 159 23.37 9.96 9.31
N TYR A 160 22.86 10.57 10.37
CA TYR A 160 22.17 9.86 11.44
C TYR A 160 20.78 10.42 11.62
N ILE A 161 19.82 9.54 11.81
CA ILE A 161 18.46 9.88 12.22
C ILE A 161 18.03 8.97 13.35
N GLY A 162 17.10 9.44 14.18
CA GLY A 162 16.63 8.67 15.31
C GLY A 162 15.29 9.10 15.85
N VAL A 163 14.81 8.32 16.81
CA VAL A 163 13.65 8.59 17.66
C VAL A 163 14.07 8.45 19.12
N THR A 164 13.65 9.40 19.95
CA THR A 164 13.82 9.38 21.40
C THR A 164 12.47 9.26 22.09
N LYS A 165 12.46 8.87 23.37
CA LYS A 165 11.25 8.77 24.19
C LYS A 165 10.73 10.11 24.71
N GLU A 166 11.25 11.23 24.20
CA GLU A 166 10.84 12.57 24.64
C GLU A 166 9.41 12.90 24.17
N ALA A 167 8.65 13.63 24.98
CA ALA A 167 7.24 13.92 24.72
C ALA A 167 7.03 14.99 23.62
N HIS A 168 8.03 15.85 23.38
CA HIS A 168 8.01 16.87 22.34
C HIS A 168 9.18 16.65 21.38
N ASP A 169 8.84 16.59 20.09
CA ASP A 169 9.75 16.41 18.95
C ASP A 169 10.69 15.20 19.09
N PRO A 170 10.11 13.98 19.17
CA PRO A 170 10.86 12.76 19.48
C PRO A 170 11.84 12.37 18.35
N TYR A 171 11.58 12.81 17.12
CA TYR A 171 12.37 12.45 15.94
C TYR A 171 13.51 13.44 15.73
N TRP A 172 14.68 12.95 15.33
CA TRP A 172 15.85 13.80 15.16
C TRP A 172 16.74 13.39 13.97
N SER A 173 17.52 14.35 13.50
CA SER A 173 18.58 14.16 12.49
C SER A 173 19.85 14.87 12.94
N TYR A 174 20.98 14.18 12.78
CA TYR A 174 22.31 14.73 12.98
C TYR A 174 22.93 15.06 11.63
N PHE A 175 23.30 16.34 11.44
CA PHE A 175 23.92 16.84 10.23
C PHE A 175 25.43 17.00 10.45
N SER A 176 26.24 16.60 9.48
CA SER A 176 27.71 16.72 9.57
C SER A 176 28.21 18.15 9.36
N ASP A 177 27.44 19.00 8.68
CA ASP A 177 27.95 20.29 8.20
C ASP A 177 27.45 21.49 9.01
N ASP A 178 26.48 21.28 9.90
CA ASP A 178 25.85 22.32 10.72
C ASP A 178 25.68 21.70 12.10
N SER A 179 26.40 22.20 13.10
CA SER A 179 26.73 21.54 14.37
C SER A 179 25.55 21.33 15.35
N GLY A 180 24.32 21.16 14.87
CA GLY A 180 23.10 21.03 15.65
C GLY A 180 22.24 19.82 15.27
N VAL A 181 21.70 19.16 16.29
CA VAL A 181 20.63 18.16 16.14
C VAL A 181 19.36 18.88 15.71
N LYS A 182 18.80 18.54 14.54
CA LYS A 182 17.46 18.99 14.15
C LYS A 182 16.42 18.02 14.70
N ARG A 183 15.32 18.55 15.25
CA ARG A 183 14.22 17.77 15.82
C ARG A 183 12.92 17.97 15.04
N PHE A 184 12.07 16.96 15.07
CA PHE A 184 10.82 16.88 14.30
C PHE A 184 9.72 16.25 15.15
N HIS A 185 8.48 16.70 14.93
CA HIS A 185 7.32 16.22 15.67
C HIS A 185 6.89 14.83 15.19
N THR A 186 6.98 14.58 13.88
CA THR A 186 6.57 13.30 13.26
C THR A 186 7.67 12.68 12.39
N ALA A 187 7.60 11.36 12.19
CA ALA A 187 8.50 10.66 11.28
C ALA A 187 8.35 11.18 9.82
N GLU A 188 7.14 11.51 9.37
CA GLU A 188 6.93 12.12 8.05
C GLU A 188 7.65 13.46 7.91
N GLU A 189 7.58 14.32 8.93
CA GLU A 189 8.30 15.59 8.91
C GLU A 189 9.80 15.38 8.75
N LEU A 190 10.40 14.47 9.52
CA LEU A 190 11.82 14.11 9.41
C LEU A 190 12.17 13.64 7.99
N PHE A 191 11.39 12.73 7.41
CA PHE A 191 11.70 12.14 6.09
C PHE A 191 11.41 13.08 4.92
N ASN A 192 10.49 14.04 5.08
CA ASN A 192 10.15 15.04 4.06
C ASN A 192 10.95 16.34 4.22
N ALA A 193 11.68 16.53 5.32
CA ALA A 193 12.49 17.71 5.57
C ALA A 193 13.60 17.83 4.51
N LYS A 194 13.66 18.99 3.84
CA LYS A 194 14.65 19.30 2.79
C LYS A 194 16.00 19.72 3.36
N ILE A 195 16.58 18.84 4.18
CA ILE A 195 17.80 19.12 4.95
C ILE A 195 19.07 18.53 4.32
N TYR A 196 18.96 17.79 3.21
CA TYR A 196 20.09 17.17 2.51
C TYR A 196 20.30 17.86 1.16
N ASN A 197 21.08 18.94 1.13
CA ASN A 197 21.33 19.76 -0.07
C ASN A 197 20.05 20.25 -0.77
N GLY A 198 19.07 20.69 0.02
CA GLY A 198 17.78 21.17 -0.50
C GLY A 198 16.81 20.06 -0.94
N GLN A 199 17.20 18.79 -0.79
CA GLN A 199 16.33 17.63 -1.02
C GLN A 199 16.03 16.92 0.32
N SER A 200 14.93 16.18 0.32
CA SER A 200 14.48 15.36 1.44
C SER A 200 15.08 13.95 1.38
N LEU A 201 15.09 13.26 2.53
CA LEU A 201 15.50 11.86 2.59
C LEU A 201 14.59 10.97 1.72
N ARG A 202 13.30 11.31 1.65
CA ARG A 202 12.33 10.61 0.80
C ARG A 202 12.65 10.75 -0.69
N GLU A 203 12.96 11.96 -1.16
CA GLU A 203 13.33 12.21 -2.56
C GLU A 203 14.62 11.48 -2.95
N ARG A 204 15.59 11.40 -2.02
CA ARG A 204 16.89 10.74 -2.25
C ARG A 204 16.94 9.27 -1.82
N TRP A 205 15.81 8.64 -1.51
CA TRP A 205 15.80 7.32 -0.87
C TRP A 205 16.46 6.22 -1.72
N SER A 206 16.33 6.29 -3.04
CA SER A 206 16.98 5.35 -3.97
C SER A 206 18.51 5.35 -3.87
N GLU A 207 19.08 6.46 -3.41
CA GLU A 207 20.52 6.66 -3.18
C GLU A 207 20.96 6.21 -1.78
N VAL A 208 20.03 5.97 -0.86
CA VAL A 208 20.34 5.64 0.52
C VAL A 208 20.99 4.26 0.62
N THR A 209 22.09 4.20 1.35
CA THR A 209 22.74 2.98 1.81
C THR A 209 22.76 3.01 3.33
N ILE A 210 21.90 2.19 3.96
CA ILE A 210 21.85 2.05 5.42
C ILE A 210 23.11 1.34 5.87
N VAL A 211 23.79 1.90 6.86
CA VAL A 211 25.07 1.40 7.36
C VAL A 211 24.91 0.75 8.74
N HIS A 212 24.11 1.36 9.63
CA HIS A 212 23.80 0.80 10.94
C HIS A 212 22.35 1.07 11.34
N MET A 213 21.79 0.21 12.18
CA MET A 213 20.55 0.43 12.92
C MET A 213 20.81 0.12 14.39
N ASN A 214 20.40 1.01 15.30
CA ASN A 214 20.66 0.93 16.74
C ASN A 214 22.15 0.76 17.10
N GLY A 215 23.02 1.49 16.39
CA GLY A 215 24.46 1.36 16.58
C GLY A 215 25.08 -0.01 16.20
N MET A 216 24.31 -0.93 15.61
CA MET A 216 24.82 -2.24 15.12
C MET A 216 24.87 -2.27 13.60
N PRO A 217 25.88 -2.94 12.99
CA PRO A 217 25.93 -3.16 11.56
C PRO A 217 24.64 -3.79 11.08
N THR A 218 24.16 -3.38 9.92
CA THR A 218 22.86 -3.81 9.42
C THR A 218 22.71 -5.34 9.34
N GLU A 219 23.80 -6.06 9.01
CA GLU A 219 23.82 -7.53 8.97
C GLU A 219 23.59 -8.15 10.37
N GLU A 220 24.18 -7.57 11.42
CA GLU A 220 24.01 -8.04 12.79
C GLU A 220 22.63 -7.67 13.36
N CYS A 221 22.14 -6.47 13.06
CA CYS A 221 20.78 -6.05 13.38
C CYS A 221 19.74 -6.99 12.74
N PHE A 222 19.89 -7.29 11.44
CA PHE A 222 19.02 -8.24 10.75
C PHE A 222 19.16 -9.67 11.27
N SER A 223 20.35 -10.10 11.72
CA SER A 223 20.51 -11.42 12.36
C SER A 223 19.73 -11.53 13.70
N GLN A 224 19.54 -10.42 14.40
CA GLN A 224 18.71 -10.34 15.60
C GLN A 224 17.21 -10.31 15.24
N PHE A 225 16.83 -9.64 14.15
CA PHE A 225 15.49 -9.74 13.57
C PHE A 225 15.17 -11.15 13.05
N GLU A 226 16.13 -11.86 12.44
CA GLU A 226 16.00 -13.25 12.02
C GLU A 226 15.73 -14.17 13.20
N LYS A 227 16.40 -13.95 14.35
CA LYS A 227 16.10 -14.66 15.62
C LYS A 227 14.75 -14.28 16.23
N SER A 228 14.08 -13.24 15.73
CA SER A 228 12.77 -12.79 16.21
C SER A 228 11.57 -13.46 15.54
N ILE A 229 11.79 -14.33 14.53
CA ILE A 229 10.76 -15.23 14.01
C ILE A 229 10.48 -16.29 15.08
N LYS A 230 9.53 -16.00 15.96
CA LYS A 230 9.01 -16.96 16.94
C LYS A 230 8.14 -17.97 16.21
N ILE A 231 8.74 -19.05 15.69
CA ILE A 231 7.98 -20.21 15.22
C ILE A 231 7.48 -20.96 16.45
N ARG A 232 6.19 -20.87 16.74
CA ARG A 232 5.52 -21.71 17.74
C ARG A 232 4.65 -22.73 17.01
N VAL A 233 4.73 -23.98 17.45
CA VAL A 233 3.79 -25.03 17.07
C VAL A 233 2.76 -25.07 18.18
N GLY A 234 1.51 -24.74 17.87
CA GLY A 234 0.42 -24.85 18.85
C GLY A 234 0.24 -26.30 19.30
N GLU A 235 -0.14 -26.51 20.57
CA GLU A 235 -0.29 -27.85 21.18
C GLU A 235 -1.33 -28.74 20.47
N SER A 236 -2.19 -28.17 19.62
CA SER A 236 -3.16 -28.88 18.78
C SER A 236 -2.78 -28.86 17.29
N VAL A 237 -1.65 -29.49 16.95
CA VAL A 237 -1.28 -30.16 15.67
C VAL A 237 -1.40 -29.42 14.31
N VAL A 238 -2.03 -28.25 14.14
CA VAL A 238 -2.21 -27.67 12.78
C VAL A 238 -2.05 -26.14 12.75
N GLY A 239 -0.90 -25.62 13.16
CA GLY A 239 -0.62 -24.19 13.08
C GLY A 239 0.85 -23.84 13.21
N LEU A 240 1.38 -23.12 12.23
CA LEU A 240 2.65 -22.41 12.28
C LEU A 240 2.38 -20.96 12.65
N ASP A 241 2.81 -20.52 13.83
CA ASP A 241 2.85 -19.08 14.14
C ASP A 241 4.12 -18.48 13.56
N LEU A 242 3.98 -17.61 12.55
CA LEU A 242 5.09 -16.90 11.90
C LEU A 242 4.88 -15.41 12.10
N ASN A 243 5.72 -14.76 12.93
CA ASN A 243 5.59 -13.34 13.24
C ASN A 243 4.17 -12.92 13.72
N ASN A 244 3.56 -13.72 14.59
CA ASN A 244 2.17 -13.56 15.08
C ASN A 244 1.07 -13.73 14.01
N ILE A 245 1.42 -14.26 12.84
CA ILE A 245 0.47 -14.72 11.83
C ILE A 245 0.43 -16.25 11.91
N THR A 246 -0.68 -16.81 12.39
CA THR A 246 -0.91 -18.26 12.35
C THR A 246 -1.25 -18.67 10.93
N VAL A 247 -0.59 -19.70 10.40
CA VAL A 247 -0.99 -20.37 9.15
C VAL A 247 -1.11 -21.88 9.36
N GLU A 248 -2.06 -22.51 8.68
CA GLU A 248 -2.19 -23.97 8.74
C GLU A 248 -1.00 -24.64 8.07
N GLY A 249 -0.30 -25.47 8.84
CA GLY A 249 0.97 -26.04 8.42
C GLY A 249 1.72 -26.66 9.59
N HIS A 250 2.90 -27.19 9.28
CA HIS A 250 3.80 -27.77 10.27
C HIS A 250 5.27 -27.61 9.86
N ILE A 251 6.18 -27.68 10.84
CA ILE A 251 7.62 -27.68 10.60
C ILE A 251 8.01 -29.07 10.12
N ILE A 252 8.77 -29.14 9.03
CA ILE A 252 9.36 -30.38 8.53
C ILE A 252 10.73 -30.53 9.17
N LYS A 253 10.86 -31.52 10.08
CA LYS A 253 12.09 -31.71 10.87
C LYS A 253 13.30 -32.09 10.02
N ASP A 254 13.09 -32.83 8.92
CA ASP A 254 14.17 -33.45 8.14
C ASP A 254 14.45 -32.73 6.81
N LYS A 255 13.82 -31.57 6.57
CA LYS A 255 14.04 -30.75 5.39
C LYS A 255 14.47 -29.36 5.83
N VAL A 256 15.67 -28.94 5.39
CA VAL A 256 16.24 -27.63 5.72
C VAL A 256 16.43 -26.79 4.47
N CYS A 257 16.40 -25.48 4.63
CA CYS A 257 16.70 -24.57 3.54
C CYS A 257 18.19 -24.58 3.21
N HIS A 258 18.56 -24.89 1.96
CA HIS A 258 19.95 -24.85 1.50
C HIS A 258 20.59 -23.46 1.60
N SER A 259 19.81 -22.38 1.64
CA SER A 259 20.32 -21.00 1.73
C SER A 259 20.62 -20.54 3.16
N CYS A 260 19.80 -20.91 4.16
CA CYS A 260 19.95 -20.40 5.54
C CYS A 260 20.02 -21.50 6.62
N GLY A 261 19.90 -22.78 6.26
CA GLY A 261 19.96 -23.91 7.18
C GLY A 261 18.75 -24.10 8.10
N ALA A 262 17.76 -23.21 8.06
CA ALA A 262 16.57 -23.32 8.91
C ALA A 262 15.62 -24.44 8.45
N ASN A 263 14.85 -24.99 9.41
CA ASN A 263 13.83 -26.00 9.12
C ASN A 263 12.79 -25.46 8.14
N ALA A 264 12.47 -26.28 7.15
CA ALA A 264 11.41 -26.01 6.20
C ALA A 264 10.04 -26.11 6.88
N CYS A 265 9.07 -25.40 6.32
CA CYS A 265 7.70 -25.41 6.76
C CYS A 265 6.80 -25.87 5.62
N TYR A 266 5.89 -26.80 5.92
CA TYR A 266 4.79 -27.14 5.02
C TYR A 266 3.61 -26.22 5.31
N VAL A 267 3.01 -25.64 4.27
CA VAL A 267 1.81 -24.78 4.39
C VAL A 267 0.66 -25.43 3.64
N LEU A 268 -0.39 -25.79 4.36
CA LEU A 268 -1.53 -26.57 3.86
C LEU A 268 -2.22 -25.86 2.69
N LYS A 269 -2.45 -24.54 2.81
CA LYS A 269 -3.14 -23.72 1.80
C LYS A 269 -2.52 -23.82 0.40
N TYR A 270 -1.20 -23.97 0.33
CA TYR A 270 -0.46 -24.01 -0.92
C TYR A 270 -0.01 -25.43 -1.30
N ASP A 271 -0.25 -26.41 -0.40
CA ASP A 271 0.25 -27.78 -0.50
C ASP A 271 1.74 -27.81 -0.91
N ASN A 272 2.56 -27.01 -0.22
CA ASN A 272 3.95 -26.84 -0.61
C ASN A 272 4.85 -26.46 0.58
N ILE A 273 6.16 -26.58 0.37
CA ILE A 273 7.24 -26.48 1.32
C ILE A 273 8.04 -25.21 1.06
N PHE A 274 8.20 -24.38 2.08
CA PHE A 274 8.95 -23.12 1.97
C PHE A 274 9.87 -22.91 3.18
N CYS A 275 10.83 -22.00 3.02
CA CYS A 275 11.65 -21.52 4.13
C CYS A 275 11.07 -20.21 4.69
N PRO A 276 10.70 -20.14 5.98
CA PRO A 276 10.17 -18.92 6.60
C PRO A 276 11.19 -17.80 6.75
N TYR A 277 12.48 -18.13 6.77
CA TYR A 277 13.57 -17.15 6.89
C TYR A 277 13.99 -16.61 5.53
N CYS A 278 14.11 -17.47 4.51
CA CYS A 278 14.47 -17.02 3.16
C CYS A 278 13.26 -16.54 2.32
N ASN A 279 12.04 -16.77 2.79
CA ASN A 279 10.78 -16.58 2.06
C ASN A 279 10.80 -17.16 0.63
N LYS A 280 11.32 -18.39 0.48
CA LYS A 280 11.44 -19.09 -0.80
C LYS A 280 10.77 -20.45 -0.73
N TRP A 281 10.10 -20.82 -1.82
CA TRP A 281 9.68 -22.20 -2.06
C TRP A 281 10.91 -23.09 -2.18
N LEU A 282 10.86 -24.27 -1.57
CA LEU A 282 11.96 -25.25 -1.59
C LEU A 282 11.70 -26.39 -2.57
N ASP A 283 10.48 -26.51 -3.11
CA ASP A 283 10.20 -27.42 -4.22
C ASP A 283 10.15 -26.64 -5.54
N GLU A 284 11.04 -27.02 -6.45
CA GLU A 284 11.28 -26.36 -7.75
C GLU A 284 10.22 -26.70 -8.81
N ASN A 285 9.37 -27.71 -8.56
CA ASN A 285 8.47 -28.31 -9.56
C ASN A 285 7.10 -27.64 -9.72
N ARG A 286 6.84 -26.50 -9.07
CA ARG A 286 5.56 -25.78 -9.20
C ARG A 286 5.80 -24.30 -9.47
N HIS A 287 5.36 -23.82 -10.64
CA HIS A 287 5.34 -22.39 -10.97
C HIS A 287 4.27 -21.67 -10.15
N HIS A 288 4.63 -21.23 -8.95
CA HIS A 288 3.76 -20.36 -8.15
C HIS A 288 3.99 -18.91 -8.55
N HIS A 289 2.93 -18.26 -9.05
CA HIS A 289 2.97 -16.82 -9.37
C HIS A 289 3.12 -15.92 -8.14
N ASN A 290 2.86 -16.45 -6.93
CA ASN A 290 2.93 -15.71 -5.68
C ASN A 290 3.83 -16.44 -4.66
N GLN A 291 4.70 -15.69 -3.97
CA GLN A 291 5.38 -16.17 -2.77
C GLN A 291 4.33 -16.49 -1.69
N PRO A 292 4.53 -17.51 -0.82
CA PRO A 292 3.52 -17.94 0.14
C PRO A 292 3.08 -16.81 1.07
N PHE A 293 4.01 -15.87 1.25
CA PHE A 293 3.89 -14.62 1.94
C PHE A 293 4.47 -13.56 1.02
N GLN A 294 3.67 -12.60 0.55
CA GLN A 294 4.25 -11.47 -0.19
C GLN A 294 5.34 -10.83 0.70
N PRO A 295 6.52 -10.47 0.15
CA PRO A 295 7.62 -9.85 0.91
C PRO A 295 7.15 -8.68 1.77
N GLU A 296 6.17 -7.98 1.25
CA GLU A 296 5.50 -6.86 1.85
C GLU A 296 4.76 -7.16 3.17
N LEU A 297 4.23 -8.37 3.36
CA LEU A 297 3.33 -8.69 4.48
C LEU A 297 4.05 -9.26 5.72
N ILE A 298 5.31 -9.69 5.59
CA ILE A 298 6.00 -10.46 6.66
C ILE A 298 7.24 -9.80 7.22
N TRP A 299 7.92 -8.94 6.46
CA TRP A 299 9.16 -8.32 6.94
C TRP A 299 8.92 -7.05 7.76
N ASN A 300 7.73 -6.44 7.66
CA ASN A 300 7.39 -5.24 8.40
C ASN A 300 6.10 -5.47 9.20
N ARG A 301 6.25 -5.78 10.50
CA ARG A 301 5.14 -5.94 11.48
C ARG A 301 4.25 -4.69 11.59
N TYR A 302 4.74 -3.56 11.10
CA TYR A 302 4.05 -2.28 11.14
C TYR A 302 3.65 -1.78 9.76
N LYS A 303 3.75 -2.62 8.70
CA LYS A 303 3.24 -2.24 7.38
C LYS A 303 1.75 -1.95 7.50
N LEU A 304 1.36 -0.73 7.12
CA LEU A 304 -0.04 -0.35 7.01
C LEU A 304 -0.64 -1.02 5.78
N LEU A 305 -1.59 -1.91 6.02
CA LEU A 305 -2.42 -2.52 5.00
C LEU A 305 -3.75 -1.80 4.92
N ARG A 306 -4.25 -1.69 3.70
CA ARG A 306 -5.56 -1.11 3.44
C ARG A 306 -6.62 -2.21 3.35
N PHE A 307 -7.74 -1.96 4.01
CA PHE A 307 -8.90 -2.84 4.07
C PHE A 307 -10.15 -2.05 3.70
N CYS A 308 -11.19 -2.79 3.31
CA CYS A 308 -12.53 -2.25 3.19
C CYS A 308 -13.54 -3.16 3.88
N GLN A 309 -14.67 -2.59 4.30
CA GLN A 309 -15.85 -3.33 4.70
C GLN A 309 -16.89 -3.23 3.59
N VAL A 310 -17.55 -4.35 3.33
CA VAL A 310 -18.62 -4.47 2.34
C VAL A 310 -19.86 -5.05 2.99
N GLU A 311 -21.02 -4.70 2.44
CA GLU A 311 -22.31 -5.27 2.83
C GLU A 311 -22.93 -6.01 1.63
N PHE A 312 -23.41 -7.23 1.87
CA PHE A 312 -24.07 -8.05 0.85
C PHE A 312 -25.56 -7.76 0.73
N SER A 313 -26.14 -7.17 1.76
CA SER A 313 -27.50 -6.68 1.82
C SER A 313 -27.48 -5.34 2.53
N ARG A 314 -28.32 -4.40 2.09
CA ARG A 314 -28.36 -3.04 2.63
C ARG A 314 -28.73 -3.07 4.12
N GLY A 315 -27.89 -2.51 4.98
CA GLY A 315 -28.09 -2.57 6.44
C GLY A 315 -27.80 -3.96 7.05
N GLY A 316 -27.18 -4.84 6.26
CA GLY A 316 -26.75 -6.15 6.69
C GLY A 316 -25.44 -6.11 7.48
N LYS A 317 -24.89 -7.30 7.75
CA LYS A 317 -23.60 -7.40 8.42
C LYS A 317 -22.47 -6.93 7.50
N ALA A 318 -21.60 -6.08 8.01
CA ALA A 318 -20.38 -5.65 7.32
C ALA A 318 -19.29 -6.72 7.40
N TYR A 319 -18.64 -7.02 6.27
CA TYR A 319 -17.56 -8.00 6.14
C TYR A 319 -16.27 -7.33 5.68
N THR A 320 -15.16 -7.65 6.33
CA THR A 320 -13.85 -7.05 6.05
C THR A 320 -13.10 -7.81 4.95
N TYR A 321 -12.58 -7.08 3.96
CA TYR A 321 -11.73 -7.57 2.88
C TYR A 321 -10.42 -6.79 2.84
N TYR A 322 -9.35 -7.46 2.45
CA TYR A 322 -8.09 -6.81 2.08
C TYR A 322 -8.29 -6.07 0.74
N CYS A 323 -7.83 -4.82 0.67
CA CYS A 323 -8.05 -3.97 -0.50
C CYS A 323 -6.83 -3.09 -0.75
N SER A 324 -5.90 -3.60 -1.57
CA SER A 324 -4.67 -2.91 -1.97
C SER A 324 -4.93 -1.70 -2.89
N ASP A 325 -6.04 -1.69 -3.63
CA ASP A 325 -6.39 -0.62 -4.55
C ASP A 325 -6.79 0.66 -3.80
N GLN A 326 -5.98 1.72 -3.95
CA GLN A 326 -6.22 3.01 -3.30
C GLN A 326 -7.38 3.81 -3.93
N ASN A 327 -7.79 3.46 -5.16
CA ASN A 327 -8.88 4.12 -5.85
C ASN A 327 -10.26 3.66 -5.36
N VAL A 328 -10.32 2.58 -4.59
CA VAL A 328 -11.54 2.16 -3.92
C VAL A 328 -11.84 3.13 -2.77
N GLN A 329 -13.07 3.56 -2.63
CA GLN A 329 -13.56 4.48 -1.62
C GLN A 329 -14.92 4.01 -1.11
N LYS A 330 -15.38 4.60 0.00
CA LYS A 330 -16.75 4.39 0.47
C LYS A 330 -17.75 4.74 -0.65
N GLY A 331 -18.73 3.87 -0.88
CA GLY A 331 -19.75 4.02 -1.91
C GLY A 331 -19.40 3.33 -3.24
N ASP A 332 -18.12 3.01 -3.47
CA ASP A 332 -17.71 2.26 -4.65
C ASP A 332 -18.26 0.84 -4.64
N TRP A 333 -18.47 0.31 -5.83
CA TRP A 333 -18.84 -1.08 -6.04
C TRP A 333 -17.58 -1.90 -6.34
N VAL A 334 -17.53 -3.11 -5.82
CA VAL A 334 -16.38 -4.01 -5.98
C VAL A 334 -16.87 -5.44 -6.17
N ILE A 335 -16.03 -6.29 -6.77
CA ILE A 335 -16.24 -7.73 -6.79
C ILE A 335 -15.39 -8.38 -5.70
N VAL A 336 -16.02 -9.22 -4.89
CA VAL A 336 -15.38 -9.97 -3.81
C VAL A 336 -15.72 -11.46 -3.90
N PRO A 337 -14.81 -12.36 -3.48
CA PRO A 337 -15.11 -13.78 -3.42
C PRO A 337 -15.84 -14.13 -2.12
N VAL A 338 -16.82 -15.01 -2.18
CA VAL A 338 -17.62 -15.45 -1.01
C VAL A 338 -17.58 -16.97 -0.84
N GLY A 339 -17.59 -17.42 0.41
CA GLY A 339 -17.61 -18.84 0.76
C GLY A 339 -16.31 -19.57 0.42
N ILE A 340 -16.32 -20.90 0.56
CA ILE A 340 -15.17 -21.77 0.27
C ILE A 340 -14.89 -21.82 -1.24
N SER A 341 -15.95 -21.87 -2.05
CA SER A 341 -15.85 -21.94 -3.52
C SER A 341 -15.46 -20.62 -4.19
N ASN A 342 -15.20 -19.55 -3.44
CA ASN A 342 -14.83 -18.22 -3.95
C ASN A 342 -15.79 -17.68 -5.04
N ILE A 343 -17.09 -17.85 -4.83
CA ILE A 343 -18.10 -17.33 -5.76
C ILE A 343 -17.98 -15.81 -5.79
N GLU A 344 -17.82 -15.24 -6.99
CA GLU A 344 -17.76 -13.79 -7.17
C GLU A 344 -19.12 -13.16 -6.84
N LYS A 345 -19.10 -12.12 -6.00
CA LYS A 345 -20.27 -11.32 -5.67
C LYS A 345 -19.92 -9.85 -5.80
N GLU A 346 -20.84 -9.12 -6.41
CA GLU A 346 -20.82 -7.67 -6.46
C GLU A 346 -21.37 -7.09 -5.17
N VAL A 347 -20.67 -6.13 -4.59
CA VAL A 347 -21.02 -5.51 -3.30
C VAL A 347 -20.59 -4.05 -3.24
N GLN A 348 -21.26 -3.28 -2.39
CA GLN A 348 -20.87 -1.89 -2.13
C GLN A 348 -19.92 -1.80 -0.94
N VAL A 349 -18.90 -0.96 -1.08
CA VAL A 349 -17.97 -0.61 -0.01
C VAL A 349 -18.63 0.37 0.95
N VAL A 350 -18.80 -0.04 2.21
CA VAL A 350 -19.42 0.79 3.25
C VAL A 350 -18.38 1.55 4.09
N LYS A 351 -17.15 1.05 4.14
CA LYS A 351 -16.04 1.68 4.87
C LYS A 351 -14.69 1.27 4.29
N THR A 352 -13.73 2.18 4.32
CA THR A 352 -12.32 1.91 4.01
C THR A 352 -11.46 2.33 5.20
N PHE A 353 -10.42 1.58 5.53
CA PHE A 353 -9.54 1.88 6.66
C PHE A 353 -8.18 1.19 6.49
N GLN A 354 -7.22 1.54 7.36
CA GLN A 354 -5.91 0.91 7.39
C GLN A 354 -5.67 0.23 8.75
N ALA A 355 -4.87 -0.83 8.74
CA ALA A 355 -4.40 -1.50 9.96
C ALA A 355 -3.00 -2.08 9.72
N THR A 356 -2.20 -2.18 10.77
CA THR A 356 -0.86 -2.77 10.71
C THR A 356 -0.94 -4.29 10.56
N THR A 357 0.07 -4.89 9.93
CA THR A 357 0.16 -6.35 9.72
C THR A 357 0.16 -7.14 11.04
N ASN A 358 0.70 -6.59 12.13
CA ASN A 358 0.70 -7.23 13.45
C ASN A 358 -0.65 -7.13 14.20
N HIS A 359 -1.51 -6.17 13.85
CA HIS A 359 -2.82 -5.94 14.49
C HIS A 359 -3.91 -5.85 13.41
N PRO A 360 -4.08 -6.90 12.59
CA PRO A 360 -5.03 -6.85 11.50
C PRO A 360 -6.47 -6.92 12.05
N PRO A 361 -7.46 -6.33 11.36
CA PRO A 361 -8.87 -6.37 11.77
C PRO A 361 -9.46 -7.79 11.73
N TYR A 362 -8.80 -8.68 10.98
CA TYR A 362 -9.14 -10.08 10.81
C TYR A 362 -7.84 -10.85 10.48
N PRO A 363 -7.70 -12.14 10.87
CA PRO A 363 -6.48 -12.89 10.58
C PRO A 363 -6.11 -12.85 9.09
N LEU A 364 -4.90 -12.37 8.77
CA LEU A 364 -4.48 -12.10 7.38
C LEU A 364 -4.51 -13.34 6.48
N HIS A 365 -4.36 -14.54 7.04
CA HIS A 365 -4.46 -15.79 6.27
C HIS A 365 -5.91 -16.16 5.91
N LYS A 366 -6.90 -15.66 6.66
CA LYS A 366 -8.33 -15.90 6.47
C LYS A 366 -9.03 -14.77 5.73
N VAL A 367 -8.47 -13.55 5.75
CA VAL A 367 -9.07 -12.40 5.06
C VAL A 367 -9.04 -12.64 3.55
N LYS A 368 -10.19 -12.41 2.91
CA LYS A 368 -10.32 -12.46 1.45
C LYS A 368 -9.97 -11.10 0.85
N THR A 369 -9.61 -11.09 -0.43
CA THR A 369 -9.15 -9.89 -1.14
C THR A 369 -10.22 -9.37 -2.08
N VAL A 370 -10.36 -8.05 -2.19
CA VAL A 370 -11.14 -7.41 -3.26
C VAL A 370 -10.49 -7.77 -4.60
N LEU A 371 -11.26 -8.35 -5.52
CA LEU A 371 -10.73 -8.78 -6.82
C LEU A 371 -10.57 -7.61 -7.78
N ARG A 372 -11.57 -6.72 -7.83
CA ARG A 372 -11.58 -5.54 -8.69
C ARG A 372 -12.61 -4.51 -8.22
N LYS A 373 -12.32 -3.23 -8.48
CA LYS A 373 -13.30 -2.15 -8.44
C LYS A 373 -14.21 -2.26 -9.67
N GLN A 374 -15.51 -2.12 -9.46
CA GLN A 374 -16.49 -2.03 -10.53
C GLN A 374 -16.52 -0.60 -11.09
N PRO A 375 -16.54 -0.43 -12.42
CA PRO A 375 -16.76 0.88 -13.01
C PRO A 375 -18.13 1.43 -12.57
N SER A 376 -18.25 2.76 -12.52
CA SER A 376 -19.56 3.43 -12.55
C SER A 376 -20.32 2.98 -13.80
N LEU A 377 -21.67 2.83 -13.75
CA LEU A 377 -22.52 2.18 -14.78
C LEU A 377 -21.84 2.09 -16.15
N SER A 378 -21.51 0.87 -16.52
CA SER A 378 -20.40 0.52 -17.39
C SER A 378 -20.51 1.09 -18.80
N GLU A 379 -19.35 1.30 -19.42
CA GLU A 379 -19.21 1.44 -20.87
C GLU A 379 -19.86 0.26 -21.61
N GLU A 380 -19.86 -0.94 -21.03
CA GLU A 380 -20.56 -2.12 -21.56
C GLU A 380 -22.08 -1.93 -21.63
N VAL A 381 -22.72 -1.39 -20.58
CA VAL A 381 -24.16 -1.09 -20.59
C VAL A 381 -24.46 -0.02 -21.65
N ALA A 382 -23.66 1.04 -21.72
CA ALA A 382 -23.81 2.08 -22.72
C ALA A 382 -23.65 1.52 -24.16
N ASN A 383 -22.65 0.67 -24.39
CA ASN A 383 -22.40 0.01 -25.67
C ASN A 383 -23.53 -0.95 -26.06
N THR A 384 -24.09 -1.70 -25.10
CA THR A 384 -25.24 -2.58 -25.33
C THR A 384 -26.46 -1.75 -25.73
N VAL A 385 -26.76 -0.67 -25.01
CA VAL A 385 -27.87 0.24 -25.35
C VAL A 385 -27.65 0.85 -26.74
N GLU A 386 -26.46 1.38 -27.04
CA GLU A 386 -26.16 1.95 -28.36
C GLU A 386 -26.38 0.91 -29.48
N LYS A 387 -25.90 -0.32 -29.28
CA LYS A 387 -26.06 -1.42 -30.23
C LYS A 387 -27.54 -1.80 -30.42
N LEU A 388 -28.31 -1.95 -29.35
CA LEU A 388 -29.72 -2.34 -29.39
C LEU A 388 -30.59 -1.24 -30.02
N VAL A 389 -30.32 0.03 -29.69
CA VAL A 389 -31.04 1.18 -30.27
C VAL A 389 -30.73 1.32 -31.77
N LYS A 390 -29.48 1.09 -32.19
CA LYS A 390 -29.06 1.28 -33.58
C LYS A 390 -29.41 0.12 -34.51
N LEU A 391 -29.32 -1.12 -34.02
CA LEU A 391 -29.44 -2.34 -34.84
C LEU A 391 -30.68 -3.18 -34.50
N GLY A 392 -31.27 -3.00 -33.31
CA GLY A 392 -32.41 -3.77 -32.84
C GLY A 392 -33.76 -3.15 -33.21
N LYS A 393 -34.82 -3.88 -32.90
CA LYS A 393 -36.20 -3.42 -32.95
C LYS A 393 -36.51 -2.65 -31.68
N VAL A 394 -36.70 -1.34 -31.82
CA VAL A 394 -36.96 -0.44 -30.71
C VAL A 394 -38.45 -0.30 -30.45
N CYS A 395 -38.87 -0.44 -29.18
CA CYS A 395 -40.16 0.02 -28.69
C CYS A 395 -39.96 1.34 -27.95
N ASP A 396 -40.32 2.46 -28.58
CA ASP A 396 -40.17 3.79 -27.98
C ASP A 396 -41.51 4.27 -27.41
N LEU A 397 -41.59 4.31 -26.07
CA LEU A 397 -42.74 4.76 -25.31
C LEU A 397 -42.44 6.03 -24.51
N THR A 398 -41.51 6.87 -25.00
CA THR A 398 -41.19 8.17 -24.38
C THR A 398 -42.38 9.13 -24.38
N LYS A 399 -43.36 8.91 -25.27
CA LYS A 399 -44.60 9.70 -25.36
C LYS A 399 -45.82 8.81 -25.14
N ARG A 400 -46.79 9.30 -24.37
CA ARG A 400 -48.09 8.63 -24.22
C ARG A 400 -48.78 8.50 -25.58
N ASN A 401 -49.40 7.35 -25.83
CA ASN A 401 -50.12 7.00 -27.07
C ASN A 401 -49.23 6.88 -28.32
N SER A 402 -47.95 6.54 -28.18
CA SER A 402 -47.16 6.08 -29.31
C SER A 402 -47.78 4.80 -29.89
N ASP A 403 -48.06 4.77 -31.19
CA ASP A 403 -48.51 3.56 -31.89
C ASP A 403 -47.43 2.48 -31.74
N PHE A 404 -47.70 1.45 -30.92
CA PHE A 404 -46.83 0.28 -30.79
C PHE A 404 -47.67 -1.00 -30.93
N ASP A 405 -47.07 -2.02 -31.53
CA ASP A 405 -47.72 -3.30 -31.75
C ASP A 405 -47.42 -4.26 -30.59
N VAL A 406 -48.46 -4.63 -29.84
CA VAL A 406 -48.40 -5.56 -28.69
C VAL A 406 -48.03 -6.99 -29.09
N TRP A 407 -48.18 -7.35 -30.37
CA TRP A 407 -47.85 -8.67 -30.90
C TRP A 407 -46.47 -8.72 -31.54
N LYS A 408 -45.78 -7.58 -31.63
CA LYS A 408 -44.44 -7.48 -32.20
C LYS A 408 -43.37 -7.68 -31.12
N GLU A 409 -42.33 -8.41 -31.48
CA GLU A 409 -41.15 -8.59 -30.63
C GLU A 409 -40.18 -7.42 -30.80
N TYR A 410 -39.64 -6.93 -29.68
CA TYR A 410 -38.69 -5.83 -29.60
C TYR A 410 -37.41 -6.26 -28.87
N ASP A 411 -36.29 -5.64 -29.21
CA ASP A 411 -35.00 -5.89 -28.56
C ASP A 411 -34.77 -4.96 -27.36
N ILE A 412 -35.40 -3.79 -27.34
CA ILE A 412 -35.23 -2.76 -26.29
C ILE A 412 -36.50 -1.92 -26.14
N LEU A 413 -36.82 -1.58 -24.89
CA LEU A 413 -37.87 -0.66 -24.50
C LEU A 413 -37.25 0.67 -24.07
N ILE A 414 -37.68 1.78 -24.68
CA ILE A 414 -37.30 3.14 -24.31
C ILE A 414 -38.46 3.80 -23.58
N THR A 415 -38.20 4.36 -22.41
CA THR A 415 -39.18 5.05 -21.57
C THR A 415 -38.64 6.41 -21.13
N PRO A 416 -39.47 7.30 -20.56
CA PRO A 416 -38.99 8.57 -20.02
C PRO A 416 -37.93 8.44 -18.91
N ILE A 417 -37.88 7.30 -18.21
CA ILE A 417 -36.95 7.08 -17.10
C ILE A 417 -35.68 6.35 -17.52
N GLY A 418 -35.63 5.77 -18.72
CA GLY A 418 -34.46 5.03 -19.21
C GLY A 418 -34.82 3.88 -20.15
N HIS A 419 -33.81 3.07 -20.45
CA HIS A 419 -33.88 1.93 -21.34
C HIS A 419 -33.97 0.62 -20.56
N PHE A 420 -34.75 -0.33 -21.09
CA PHE A 420 -34.95 -1.64 -20.48
C PHE A 420 -34.86 -2.73 -21.55
N TRP A 421 -34.18 -3.83 -21.23
CA TRP A 421 -34.10 -5.02 -22.08
C TRP A 421 -33.98 -6.28 -21.22
N LEU A 422 -34.11 -7.44 -21.85
CA LEU A 422 -33.94 -8.73 -21.20
C LEU A 422 -32.65 -9.39 -21.66
N GLU A 423 -31.94 -10.04 -20.73
CA GLU A 423 -30.74 -10.84 -21.02
C GLU A 423 -30.89 -12.28 -20.54
N TYR A 424 -30.68 -13.21 -21.47
CA TYR A 424 -30.54 -14.63 -21.19
C TYR A 424 -29.05 -14.99 -21.10
N ASN A 425 -28.59 -15.45 -19.93
CA ASN A 425 -27.18 -15.81 -19.70
C ASN A 425 -26.17 -14.69 -20.07
N GLY A 426 -26.61 -13.43 -20.08
CA GLY A 426 -25.79 -12.25 -20.42
C GLY A 426 -25.93 -11.79 -21.89
N GLU A 427 -26.76 -12.47 -22.69
CA GLU A 427 -27.02 -12.10 -24.07
C GLU A 427 -28.43 -11.49 -24.22
N PRO A 428 -28.58 -10.32 -24.88
CA PRO A 428 -29.89 -9.73 -25.14
C PRO A 428 -30.84 -10.67 -25.88
N VAL A 429 -32.11 -10.66 -25.50
CA VAL A 429 -33.18 -11.41 -26.15
C VAL A 429 -34.36 -10.50 -26.50
N THR A 430 -35.10 -10.88 -27.55
CA THR A 430 -36.32 -10.15 -27.89
C THR A 430 -37.40 -10.36 -26.83
N MET A 431 -38.35 -9.43 -26.76
CA MET A 431 -39.45 -9.43 -25.80
C MET A 431 -40.74 -8.88 -26.41
N LEU A 432 -41.89 -9.41 -25.96
CA LEU A 432 -43.19 -8.77 -26.10
C LEU A 432 -43.38 -7.78 -24.95
N ILE A 433 -44.06 -6.68 -25.27
CA ILE A 433 -44.31 -5.60 -24.33
C ILE A 433 -45.82 -5.37 -24.25
N GLU A 434 -46.36 -5.42 -23.05
CA GLU A 434 -47.71 -4.95 -22.74
C GLU A 434 -47.61 -3.71 -21.86
N THR A 435 -48.51 -2.75 -22.03
CA THR A 435 -48.44 -1.46 -21.34
C THR A 435 -49.79 -1.07 -20.78
N ILE A 436 -49.82 -0.53 -19.57
CA ILE A 436 -51.02 0.03 -18.96
C ILE A 436 -50.72 1.49 -18.60
N PHE A 437 -51.61 2.38 -19.03
CA PHE A 437 -51.61 3.79 -18.67
C PHE A 437 -52.91 4.10 -17.94
N PRO A 438 -52.92 4.05 -16.59
CA PRO A 438 -54.13 4.35 -15.83
C PRO A 438 -54.64 5.77 -16.12
N SER A 439 -55.96 5.96 -16.01
CA SER A 439 -56.56 7.30 -16.05
C SER A 439 -55.95 8.17 -14.96
N HIS A 440 -55.77 9.48 -15.22
CA HIS A 440 -55.31 10.44 -14.22
C HIS A 440 -56.18 10.50 -12.95
N HIS A 441 -57.40 9.99 -12.99
CA HIS A 441 -58.32 9.91 -11.85
C HIS A 441 -58.29 8.54 -11.14
N ALA A 442 -57.44 7.61 -11.57
CA ALA A 442 -57.31 6.31 -10.93
C ALA A 442 -56.71 6.48 -9.52
N MET A 443 -57.25 5.73 -8.56
CA MET A 443 -56.78 5.74 -7.16
C MET A 443 -55.28 5.40 -7.05
N PHE A 444 -54.78 4.51 -7.91
CA PHE A 444 -53.39 4.09 -7.98
C PHE A 444 -52.79 4.51 -9.32
N PHE A 445 -52.76 5.82 -9.55
CA PHE A 445 -52.24 6.37 -10.80
C PHE A 445 -50.71 6.22 -10.88
N VAL A 446 -50.25 5.78 -12.06
CA VAL A 446 -48.84 5.75 -12.45
C VAL A 446 -48.67 6.37 -13.83
N GLU A 447 -47.46 6.86 -14.12
CA GLU A 447 -47.15 7.48 -15.41
C GLU A 447 -46.98 6.43 -16.51
N GLY A 448 -46.47 5.25 -16.16
CA GLY A 448 -46.40 4.11 -17.05
C GLY A 448 -46.18 2.80 -16.28
N ALA A 449 -46.89 1.76 -16.71
CA ALA A 449 -46.65 0.38 -16.29
C ALA A 449 -46.36 -0.46 -17.55
N TYR A 450 -45.18 -1.06 -17.59
CA TYR A 450 -44.69 -1.86 -18.72
C TYR A 450 -44.41 -3.28 -18.27
N TYR A 451 -44.95 -4.26 -18.99
CA TYR A 451 -44.80 -5.68 -18.69
C TYR A 451 -44.01 -6.35 -19.81
N LEU A 452 -42.95 -7.07 -19.44
CA LEU A 452 -41.97 -7.64 -20.36
C LEU A 452 -42.07 -9.16 -20.36
N LYS A 453 -42.30 -9.73 -21.53
CA LYS A 453 -42.34 -11.18 -21.77
C LYS A 453 -41.20 -11.57 -22.69
N PRO A 454 -40.25 -12.43 -22.28
CA PRO A 454 -39.17 -12.85 -23.16
C PRO A 454 -39.68 -13.67 -24.35
N CYS A 455 -39.10 -13.43 -25.51
CA CYS A 455 -39.35 -14.16 -26.75
C CYS A 455 -38.12 -14.98 -27.12
N ARG A 456 -38.13 -16.29 -26.83
CA ARG A 456 -37.24 -17.22 -27.54
C ARG A 456 -37.61 -18.68 -27.41
N ARG A 457 -37.13 -19.43 -28.41
CA ARG A 457 -37.38 -20.82 -28.77
C ARG A 457 -36.17 -21.65 -28.32
N GLU A 458 -36.38 -22.52 -27.32
CA GLU A 458 -35.40 -23.47 -26.74
C GLU A 458 -34.24 -22.86 -25.91
N LEU A 459 -34.26 -23.09 -24.59
CA LEU A 459 -33.21 -22.68 -23.66
C LEU A 459 -32.35 -23.89 -23.31
N LYS A 460 -31.18 -24.01 -23.96
CA LYS A 460 -30.14 -24.95 -23.55
C LYS A 460 -29.24 -24.25 -22.52
N ASP A 461 -28.92 -24.95 -21.44
CA ASP A 461 -28.00 -24.50 -20.38
C ASP A 461 -28.40 -23.19 -19.69
N PHE A 462 -29.66 -23.09 -19.25
CA PHE A 462 -30.16 -21.93 -18.52
C PHE A 462 -29.36 -21.67 -17.23
N LYS A 463 -28.89 -20.42 -17.06
CA LYS A 463 -28.27 -19.93 -15.82
C LYS A 463 -29.08 -18.79 -15.20
N HIS A 464 -29.44 -17.79 -16.01
CA HIS A 464 -30.28 -16.70 -15.54
C HIS A 464 -31.04 -15.97 -16.65
N LEU A 465 -32.20 -15.41 -16.31
CA LEU A 465 -32.90 -14.37 -17.08
C LEU A 465 -32.98 -13.11 -16.23
N LYS A 466 -32.50 -11.99 -16.77
CA LYS A 466 -32.43 -10.69 -16.07
C LYS A 466 -33.18 -9.62 -16.84
N VAL A 467 -33.82 -8.70 -16.11
CA VAL A 467 -34.16 -7.38 -16.61
C VAL A 467 -32.95 -6.46 -16.40
N CYS A 468 -32.54 -5.80 -17.48
CA CYS A 468 -31.38 -4.93 -17.51
C CYS A 468 -31.80 -3.51 -17.85
N THR A 469 -31.03 -2.53 -17.37
CA THR A 469 -31.32 -1.11 -17.55
C THR A 469 -30.05 -0.26 -17.47
N ASP A 470 -30.05 0.88 -18.16
CA ASP A 470 -29.05 1.95 -18.02
C ASP A 470 -29.39 2.93 -16.89
N VAL A 471 -30.53 2.76 -16.23
CA VAL A 471 -30.91 3.54 -15.06
C VAL A 471 -29.93 3.28 -13.90
N ASN A 472 -29.37 4.36 -13.36
CA ASN A 472 -28.38 4.29 -12.29
C ASN A 472 -29.02 4.01 -10.91
N LEU A 473 -29.53 2.78 -10.73
CA LEU A 473 -30.10 2.33 -9.46
C LEU A 473 -29.09 2.33 -8.30
N ARG A 474 -27.78 2.33 -8.59
CA ARG A 474 -26.73 2.48 -7.57
C ARG A 474 -26.76 3.86 -6.90
N LYS A 475 -27.27 4.90 -7.58
CA LYS A 475 -27.49 6.24 -7.03
C LYS A 475 -28.90 6.45 -6.47
N ALA A 476 -29.83 5.55 -6.78
CA ALA A 476 -31.22 5.67 -6.35
C ALA A 476 -31.38 5.35 -4.86
N ARG A 477 -32.32 6.03 -4.20
CA ARG A 477 -32.70 5.73 -2.82
C ARG A 477 -33.75 4.61 -2.84
N TYR A 478 -33.35 3.40 -2.46
CA TYR A 478 -34.28 2.32 -2.13
C TYR A 478 -35.37 2.81 -1.15
N ILE A 479 -36.62 2.51 -1.46
CA ILE A 479 -37.78 2.80 -0.60
C ILE A 479 -38.16 1.52 0.14
N ASP A 480 -38.67 0.51 -0.58
CA ASP A 480 -39.16 -0.74 -0.01
C ASP A 480 -39.15 -1.89 -1.02
N ASN A 481 -39.57 -3.06 -0.55
CA ASN A 481 -39.79 -4.25 -1.37
C ASN A 481 -41.22 -4.21 -1.93
N LEU A 482 -41.36 -4.47 -3.23
CA LEU A 482 -42.65 -4.55 -3.91
C LEU A 482 -43.32 -5.94 -3.78
N GLY A 483 -42.80 -6.80 -2.89
CA GLY A 483 -43.21 -8.20 -2.77
C GLY A 483 -44.09 -8.52 -1.55
N ILE A 484 -45.17 -9.27 -1.78
CA ILE A 484 -45.88 -10.10 -0.77
C ILE A 484 -46.15 -11.46 -1.40
N ARG A 485 -45.76 -12.58 -0.74
CA ARG A 485 -46.11 -14.03 -0.96
C ARG A 485 -46.22 -14.58 -2.41
N ARG A 486 -46.21 -13.74 -3.44
CA ARG A 486 -46.67 -13.93 -4.82
C ARG A 486 -46.06 -12.89 -5.78
N GLN A 487 -45.13 -12.03 -5.32
CA GLN A 487 -44.37 -10.99 -6.07
C GLN A 487 -43.01 -10.78 -5.40
N ASP A 488 -41.94 -10.60 -6.19
CA ASP A 488 -40.60 -10.23 -5.71
C ASP A 488 -40.08 -9.07 -6.58
N GLY A 489 -39.70 -7.96 -5.95
CA GLY A 489 -39.30 -6.74 -6.64
C GLY A 489 -38.83 -5.67 -5.69
N SER A 490 -38.49 -4.50 -6.20
CA SER A 490 -38.04 -3.40 -5.36
C SER A 490 -38.45 -2.06 -5.94
N ARG A 491 -38.56 -1.08 -5.04
CA ARG A 491 -38.94 0.29 -5.32
C ARG A 491 -37.77 1.22 -5.00
N TRP A 492 -37.47 2.13 -5.90
CA TRP A 492 -36.44 3.13 -5.71
C TRP A 492 -36.94 4.51 -6.10
N ARG A 493 -36.53 5.51 -5.32
CA ARG A 493 -36.59 6.91 -5.73
C ARG A 493 -35.32 7.27 -6.51
N LEU A 494 -35.49 7.68 -7.75
CA LEU A 494 -34.45 8.24 -8.61
C LEU A 494 -34.80 9.70 -8.91
N ASP A 495 -34.11 10.63 -8.27
CA ASP A 495 -34.42 12.07 -8.34
C ASP A 495 -35.90 12.35 -8.00
N ASP A 496 -36.68 12.78 -8.99
CA ASP A 496 -38.12 13.06 -8.90
C ASP A 496 -39.01 11.90 -9.35
N TYR A 497 -38.42 10.75 -9.69
CA TYR A 497 -39.12 9.56 -10.12
C TYR A 497 -39.18 8.52 -9.01
N ASP A 498 -40.33 7.88 -8.92
CA ASP A 498 -40.54 6.65 -8.19
C ASP A 498 -40.59 5.51 -9.20
N VAL A 499 -39.69 4.53 -9.05
CA VAL A 499 -39.46 3.46 -10.02
C VAL A 499 -39.57 2.10 -9.32
N GLY A 500 -40.42 1.24 -9.85
CA GLY A 500 -40.64 -0.12 -9.39
C GLY A 500 -40.27 -1.13 -10.45
N ILE A 501 -39.45 -2.12 -10.08
CA ILE A 501 -39.12 -3.25 -10.96
C ILE A 501 -39.40 -4.53 -10.18
N ALA A 502 -40.23 -5.40 -10.76
CA ALA A 502 -40.69 -6.60 -10.09
C ALA A 502 -40.81 -7.78 -11.07
N ILE A 503 -40.82 -9.00 -10.52
CA ILE A 503 -41.23 -10.20 -11.22
C ILE A 503 -42.69 -10.51 -10.90
N HIS A 504 -43.46 -10.76 -11.96
CA HIS A 504 -44.87 -11.10 -11.95
C HIS A 504 -45.04 -12.56 -12.41
N SER A 505 -45.48 -13.44 -11.51
CA SER A 505 -46.32 -14.60 -11.88
C SER A 505 -46.68 -15.45 -10.66
N GLN A 506 -47.98 -15.75 -10.54
CA GLN A 506 -48.53 -16.68 -9.56
C GLN A 506 -47.90 -18.09 -9.62
N ASN A 507 -47.26 -18.46 -10.74
CA ASN A 507 -46.54 -19.72 -10.95
C ASN A 507 -45.01 -19.58 -10.79
N VAL A 508 -44.44 -18.38 -10.98
CA VAL A 508 -42.97 -18.15 -10.95
C VAL A 508 -42.42 -18.11 -9.52
N ILE A 509 -43.16 -17.58 -8.57
CA ILE A 509 -42.55 -16.99 -7.36
C ILE A 509 -42.25 -17.99 -6.23
N ASN A 510 -42.62 -19.26 -6.43
CA ASN A 510 -42.21 -20.33 -5.53
C ASN A 510 -40.99 -21.12 -6.04
N ARG A 511 -40.38 -20.76 -7.19
CA ARG A 511 -39.26 -21.51 -7.80
C ARG A 511 -38.28 -20.59 -8.54
N GLY A 512 -37.14 -20.29 -7.90
CA GLY A 512 -35.94 -19.74 -8.56
C GLY A 512 -36.01 -18.26 -8.95
N VAL A 513 -36.64 -17.42 -8.13
CA VAL A 513 -36.48 -15.97 -8.15
C VAL A 513 -35.44 -15.57 -7.11
N THR A 514 -34.48 -14.74 -7.52
CA THR A 514 -33.44 -14.18 -6.63
C THR A 514 -33.30 -12.68 -6.91
N THR A 515 -32.87 -11.92 -5.90
CA THR A 515 -32.55 -10.49 -6.05
C THR A 515 -31.04 -10.26 -6.03
N ASN A 516 -30.55 -9.33 -6.85
CA ASN A 516 -29.18 -8.84 -6.72
C ASN A 516 -29.06 -7.87 -5.51
N VAL A 517 -27.86 -7.34 -5.27
CA VAL A 517 -27.57 -6.46 -4.12
C VAL A 517 -28.31 -5.12 -4.19
N LEU A 518 -28.79 -4.71 -5.37
CA LEU A 518 -29.62 -3.52 -5.53
C LEU A 518 -31.10 -3.79 -5.21
N GLY A 519 -31.51 -5.05 -5.09
CA GLY A 519 -32.91 -5.46 -4.99
C GLY A 519 -33.55 -5.77 -6.35
N MET A 520 -32.78 -5.76 -7.45
CA MET A 520 -33.31 -6.09 -8.78
C MET A 520 -33.57 -7.59 -8.88
N PRO A 521 -34.82 -8.01 -9.21
CA PRO A 521 -35.16 -9.41 -9.30
C PRO A 521 -34.66 -10.03 -10.62
N TYR A 522 -34.32 -11.31 -10.58
CA TYR A 522 -33.96 -12.12 -11.75
C TYR A 522 -34.32 -13.60 -11.53
N LEU A 523 -34.42 -14.36 -12.61
CA LEU A 523 -34.65 -15.81 -12.54
C LEU A 523 -33.32 -16.57 -12.54
N GLU A 524 -33.17 -17.53 -11.63
CA GLU A 524 -32.03 -18.48 -11.55
C GLU A 524 -32.41 -19.92 -11.99
N SER A 525 -33.70 -20.19 -12.19
CA SER A 525 -34.18 -21.40 -12.85
C SER A 525 -35.22 -21.09 -13.92
N TRP A 526 -35.34 -21.97 -14.91
CA TRP A 526 -36.35 -21.86 -15.95
C TRP A 526 -37.40 -22.96 -15.85
N HIS A 527 -38.67 -22.56 -15.99
CA HIS A 527 -39.80 -23.45 -16.14
C HIS A 527 -40.52 -23.13 -17.44
N ASP A 528 -40.96 -24.16 -18.16
CA ASP A 528 -41.55 -24.00 -19.50
C ASP A 528 -42.80 -23.11 -19.51
N GLU A 529 -43.56 -23.05 -18.43
CA GLU A 529 -44.70 -22.13 -18.28
C GLU A 529 -44.32 -20.65 -18.46
N TYR A 530 -43.08 -20.27 -18.13
CA TYR A 530 -42.62 -18.88 -18.18
C TYR A 530 -42.58 -18.33 -19.61
N LYS A 531 -42.53 -19.19 -20.63
CA LYS A 531 -42.57 -18.78 -22.05
C LYS A 531 -43.89 -18.09 -22.41
N TYR A 532 -44.95 -18.30 -21.64
CA TYR A 532 -46.27 -17.76 -21.92
C TYR A 532 -46.60 -16.53 -21.08
N GLU A 533 -45.80 -16.22 -20.07
CA GLU A 533 -46.09 -15.20 -19.05
C GLU A 533 -45.31 -13.89 -19.29
N TYR A 534 -45.90 -12.78 -18.86
CA TYR A 534 -45.16 -11.54 -18.65
C TYR A 534 -44.43 -11.63 -17.32
N ILE A 535 -43.10 -11.77 -17.38
CA ILE A 535 -42.27 -12.14 -16.23
C ILE A 535 -41.86 -10.90 -15.45
N PHE A 536 -41.49 -9.81 -16.12
CA PHE A 536 -41.01 -8.59 -15.46
C PHE A 536 -42.00 -7.45 -15.64
N SER A 537 -42.08 -6.58 -14.64
CA SER A 537 -42.76 -5.30 -14.74
C SER A 537 -41.79 -4.15 -14.41
N VAL A 538 -41.94 -3.06 -15.14
CA VAL A 538 -41.26 -1.78 -14.94
C VAL A 538 -42.34 -0.72 -14.82
N ILE A 539 -42.44 -0.09 -13.66
CA ILE A 539 -43.51 0.85 -13.33
C ILE A 539 -42.89 2.12 -12.80
N TRP A 540 -43.43 3.27 -13.18
CA TRP A 540 -42.93 4.53 -12.65
C TRP A 540 -44.00 5.61 -12.55
N LYS A 541 -43.73 6.57 -11.66
CA LYS A 541 -44.47 7.83 -11.54
C LYS A 541 -43.57 8.93 -11.00
N TYR A 542 -44.07 10.16 -10.95
CA TYR A 542 -43.41 11.20 -10.16
C TYR A 542 -43.54 10.90 -8.67
N TYR A 543 -42.44 11.04 -7.94
CA TYR A 543 -42.38 10.74 -6.52
C TYR A 543 -43.24 11.72 -5.72
N GLU A 544 -44.19 11.19 -4.95
CA GLU A 544 -45.04 11.96 -4.04
C GLU A 544 -44.63 11.73 -2.57
N SER A 545 -44.64 10.46 -2.14
CA SER A 545 -44.22 10.05 -0.79
C SER A 545 -43.84 8.58 -0.72
N ASP A 546 -43.12 8.20 0.35
CA ASP A 546 -42.81 6.79 0.65
C ASP A 546 -44.07 5.97 0.97
N GLU A 547 -45.15 6.61 1.43
CA GLU A 547 -46.43 5.97 1.79
C GLU A 547 -47.32 5.69 0.56
N ASP A 548 -46.96 6.22 -0.62
CA ASP A 548 -47.71 6.01 -1.85
C ASP A 548 -47.61 4.55 -2.33
N ALA A 549 -48.75 3.86 -2.35
CA ALA A 549 -48.86 2.47 -2.77
C ALA A 549 -49.12 2.29 -4.27
N SER A 550 -49.12 3.36 -5.09
CA SER A 550 -49.52 3.31 -6.50
C SER A 550 -48.69 2.30 -7.31
N LEU A 551 -47.37 2.30 -7.14
CA LEU A 551 -46.50 1.30 -7.79
C LEU A 551 -46.91 -0.11 -7.39
N TRP A 552 -47.13 -0.31 -6.09
CA TRP A 552 -47.53 -1.58 -5.47
C TRP A 552 -48.76 -2.20 -6.15
N PHE A 553 -49.79 -1.40 -6.41
CA PHE A 553 -51.02 -1.86 -7.05
C PHE A 553 -50.92 -2.05 -8.57
N ASN A 554 -49.94 -1.44 -9.23
CA ASN A 554 -49.72 -1.61 -10.66
C ASN A 554 -48.71 -2.73 -10.98
N VAL A 555 -48.05 -3.32 -9.96
CA VAL A 555 -47.24 -4.53 -10.14
C VAL A 555 -48.11 -5.76 -10.44
N VAL A 556 -49.34 -5.78 -9.93
CA VAL A 556 -50.32 -6.88 -10.10
C VAL A 556 -51.20 -6.61 -11.33
N LYS A 557 -51.26 -7.56 -12.26
CA LYS A 557 -52.31 -7.59 -13.29
C LYS A 557 -53.55 -8.31 -12.79
#